data_AF-A0A357JH39-F1
#
_entry.id   AF-A0A357JH39-F1
#
_cell.length_a   1.000
_cell.length_b   1.000
_cell.length_c   1.000
_cell.angle_alpha   90.00
_cell.angle_beta   90.00
_cell.angle_gamma   90.00
#
_symmetry.space_group_name_H-M   'P 1'
#
loop_
_entity.id
_entity.type
_entity.pdbx_description
1 polymer ?
#
loop_
_entity_poly.entity_id
_entity_poly.type
_entity_poly.pdbx_seq_one_letter_code
_entity_poly.pdbx_strand_id
1 'polypeptide(L)'
;MKKIINSSLLLALIVLTTISCKNADQIKARALANTPVEAKEIVKAVPPQNLGTIHKLSVADFKKAIDDKVGILVDVRTSEEFAKGHLEGAVNIDFKKRTFPLHISTI
;
A
#
# COMPACT_ATOMS: atom_id res chain seq x y z
N MET A 1 -45.65 -21.53 27.27
CA MET A 1 -45.97 -20.11 27.58
C MET A 1 -45.46 -19.79 28.98
N LYS A 2 -44.40 -18.97 29.10
CA LYS A 2 -43.94 -18.39 30.37
C LYS A 2 -43.67 -16.91 30.12
N LYS A 3 -44.63 -16.07 30.48
CA LYS A 3 -44.43 -14.63 30.69
C LYS A 3 -43.91 -14.50 32.12
N ILE A 4 -42.82 -13.77 32.38
CA ILE A 4 -42.75 -12.77 33.46
C ILE A 4 -41.65 -11.75 33.08
N ILE A 5 -42.05 -10.49 33.14
CA ILE A 5 -41.34 -9.25 32.84
C ILE A 5 -40.67 -8.81 34.14
N ASN A 6 -39.41 -8.34 34.17
CA ASN A 6 -38.87 -7.65 35.35
C ASN A 6 -37.76 -6.64 35.02
N SER A 7 -38.07 -5.39 35.35
CA SER A 7 -37.21 -4.35 35.92
C SER A 7 -35.91 -4.03 35.20
N SER A 8 -35.88 -3.01 34.33
CA SER A 8 -35.73 -1.61 34.76
C SER A 8 -34.40 -1.36 35.47
N LEU A 9 -33.62 -0.47 34.85
CA LEU A 9 -32.81 0.52 35.53
C LEU A 9 -31.54 -0.03 36.21
N LEU A 10 -30.39 0.04 35.52
CA LEU A 10 -29.12 0.61 36.05
C LEU A 10 -27.86 0.30 35.20
N LEU A 11 -27.86 0.50 33.87
CA LEU A 11 -26.55 0.65 33.20
C LEU A 11 -26.58 1.48 31.91
N ALA A 12 -27.40 2.53 31.92
CA ALA A 12 -27.36 3.62 30.95
C ALA A 12 -26.62 4.84 31.56
N LEU A 13 -25.37 4.66 32.02
CA LEU A 13 -24.57 5.72 32.69
C LEU A 13 -23.17 5.93 32.06
N ILE A 14 -22.98 5.71 30.76
CA ILE A 14 -21.72 6.16 30.11
C ILE A 14 -22.00 6.89 28.78
N VAL A 15 -23.06 7.70 28.76
CA VAL A 15 -23.17 8.84 27.84
C VAL A 15 -22.96 10.11 28.66
N LEU A 16 -21.69 10.50 28.93
CA LEU A 16 -21.29 11.91 29.10
C LEU A 16 -19.76 12.09 29.27
N THR A 17 -18.97 11.93 28.19
CA THR A 17 -17.72 12.70 28.05
C THR A 17 -17.62 13.20 26.62
N THR A 18 -18.53 14.10 26.27
CA THR A 18 -18.32 15.04 25.18
C THR A 18 -17.36 16.15 25.66
N ILE A 19 -16.76 16.84 24.68
CA ILE A 19 -16.08 18.15 24.76
C ILE A 19 -14.56 18.09 24.99
N SER A 20 -13.79 18.08 23.90
CA SER A 20 -13.11 19.29 23.41
C SER A 20 -11.87 18.95 22.56
N CYS A 21 -11.95 19.21 21.26
CA CYS A 21 -10.89 19.84 20.47
C CYS A 21 -11.54 20.40 19.20
N LYS A 22 -12.10 21.61 19.31
CA LYS A 22 -12.26 22.50 18.15
C LYS A 22 -11.00 23.35 18.10
N ASN A 23 -10.12 23.11 17.13
CA ASN A 23 -9.22 24.14 16.64
C ASN A 23 -9.74 24.55 15.26
N ALA A 24 -10.48 25.65 15.23
CA ALA A 24 -10.69 26.45 14.04
C ALA A 24 -9.51 27.43 13.90
N ASP A 25 -9.17 27.74 12.65
CA ASP A 25 -8.27 28.82 12.19
C ASP A 25 -6.77 28.57 12.49
N GLN A 26 -5.85 28.62 11.53
CA GLN A 26 -5.71 29.48 10.36
C GLN A 26 -4.78 28.75 9.36
N ILE A 27 -5.08 28.71 8.06
CA ILE A 27 -4.19 29.18 6.98
C ILE A 27 -5.08 29.48 5.78
N LYS A 28 -5.50 30.74 5.67
CA LYS A 28 -5.85 31.36 4.40
C LYS A 28 -4.56 31.94 3.83
N ALA A 29 -3.89 31.21 2.94
CA ALA A 29 -2.83 31.75 2.12
C ALA A 29 -3.28 31.73 0.65
N ARG A 30 -3.37 32.93 0.09
CA ARG A 30 -3.73 33.24 -1.28
C ARG A 30 -2.81 32.53 -2.27
N ALA A 31 -3.40 32.15 -3.39
CA ALA A 31 -2.72 31.93 -4.64
C ALA A 31 -1.76 33.08 -4.97
N LEU A 32 -0.52 32.74 -5.31
CA LEU A 32 0.29 33.52 -6.24
C LEU A 32 1.33 32.61 -6.90
N ALA A 33 1.36 32.71 -8.22
CA ALA A 33 2.41 32.28 -9.14
C ALA A 33 2.54 30.77 -9.41
N ASN A 34 1.82 30.35 -10.46
CA ASN A 34 2.32 29.35 -11.38
C ASN A 34 3.64 29.87 -11.96
N THR A 35 4.76 29.45 -11.37
CA THR A 35 6.05 29.45 -12.03
C THR A 35 6.28 28.04 -12.60
N PRO A 36 6.66 27.90 -13.88
CA PRO A 36 7.14 26.64 -14.39
C PRO A 36 8.52 26.41 -13.76
N VAL A 37 8.55 25.72 -12.62
CA VAL A 37 9.80 25.21 -12.06
C VAL A 37 10.16 24.00 -12.91
N GLU A 38 11.10 24.21 -13.82
CA GLU A 38 11.77 23.17 -14.61
C GLU A 38 12.13 21.99 -13.70
N ALA A 39 11.70 20.80 -14.12
CA ALA A 39 11.92 19.53 -13.44
C ALA A 39 13.40 19.15 -13.44
N LYS A 40 14.18 19.80 -12.57
CA LYS A 40 15.55 19.42 -12.26
C LYS A 40 15.76 19.56 -10.76
N GLU A 41 16.06 18.44 -10.12
CA GLU A 41 16.59 18.34 -8.76
C GLU A 41 15.58 18.26 -7.60
N ILE A 42 14.83 17.15 -7.54
CA ILE A 42 14.51 16.49 -6.26
C ILE A 42 14.86 15.00 -6.40
N VAL A 43 16.14 14.73 -6.67
CA VAL A 43 16.76 13.40 -6.55
C VAL A 43 17.82 13.53 -5.47
N LYS A 44 17.39 13.73 -4.22
CA LYS A 44 18.28 13.69 -3.06
C LYS A 44 17.56 13.09 -1.87
N ALA A 45 18.21 12.08 -1.27
CA ALA A 45 17.83 11.33 -0.08
C ALA A 45 17.08 10.00 -0.27
N VAL A 46 17.33 9.27 -1.36
CA VAL A 46 17.40 7.81 -1.23
C VAL A 46 18.90 7.48 -1.12
N PRO A 47 19.39 6.93 0.01
CA PRO A 47 20.77 6.48 0.10
C PRO A 47 21.04 5.50 -1.04
N PRO A 48 22.29 5.40 -1.56
CA PRO A 48 22.62 4.41 -2.58
C PRO A 48 22.28 3.04 -2.02
N GLN A 49 21.11 2.53 -2.42
CA GLN A 49 20.70 1.18 -2.12
C GLN A 49 21.78 0.30 -2.74
N ASN A 50 22.27 -0.70 -2.02
CA ASN A 50 23.13 -1.73 -2.61
C ASN A 50 22.26 -2.50 -3.62
N LEU A 51 22.16 -1.94 -4.82
CA LEU A 51 21.54 -2.55 -5.98
C LEU A 51 22.46 -3.71 -6.34
N GLY A 52 22.16 -4.89 -5.79
CA GLY A 52 22.81 -6.11 -6.23
C GLY A 52 22.81 -6.18 -7.76
N THR A 53 23.75 -6.93 -8.33
CA THR A 53 23.88 -7.03 -9.78
C THR A 53 22.56 -7.46 -10.42
N ILE A 54 22.03 -6.64 -11.34
CA ILE A 54 20.82 -6.96 -12.08
C ILE A 54 21.21 -7.92 -13.20
N HIS A 55 20.72 -9.16 -13.13
CA HIS A 55 20.94 -10.18 -14.14
C HIS A 55 19.71 -10.31 -15.04
N LYS A 56 19.86 -9.97 -16.33
CA LYS A 56 18.82 -10.22 -17.32
C LYS A 56 18.92 -11.68 -17.79
N LEU A 57 17.84 -12.43 -17.62
CA LEU A 57 17.78 -13.82 -18.07
C LEU A 57 17.25 -13.92 -19.52
N SER A 58 17.73 -14.93 -20.24
CA SER A 58 17.07 -15.36 -21.49
C SER A 58 15.76 -16.07 -21.17
N VAL A 59 14.90 -16.27 -22.17
CA VAL A 59 13.64 -17.03 -22.00
C VAL A 59 13.92 -18.47 -21.56
N ALA A 60 14.97 -19.09 -22.10
CA ALA A 60 15.35 -20.46 -21.75
C ALA A 60 15.84 -20.56 -20.29
N ASP A 61 16.70 -19.64 -19.87
CA ASP A 61 17.23 -19.61 -18.49
C ASP A 61 16.13 -19.29 -17.49
N PHE A 62 15.23 -18.37 -17.83
CA PHE A 62 14.09 -18.04 -16.99
C PHE A 62 13.17 -19.25 -16.84
N LYS A 63 12.83 -19.95 -17.93
CA LYS A 63 12.03 -21.17 -17.86
C LYS A 63 12.69 -22.22 -16.96
N LYS A 64 14.01 -22.43 -17.13
CA LYS A 64 14.77 -23.35 -16.27
C LYS A 64 14.68 -22.96 -14.80
N ALA A 65 14.82 -21.68 -14.46
CA ALA A 65 14.68 -21.21 -13.09
C ALA A 65 13.27 -21.46 -12.50
N ILE A 66 12.22 -21.32 -13.30
CA ILE A 66 10.84 -21.65 -12.90
C ILE A 66 10.68 -23.16 -12.69
N ASP A 67 11.14 -23.98 -13.64
CA ASP A 67 11.05 -25.44 -13.56
C ASP A 67 11.81 -25.98 -12.32
N ASP A 68 12.99 -25.41 -12.05
CA ASP A 68 13.84 -25.74 -10.90
C ASP A 68 13.35 -25.10 -9.59
N LYS A 69 12.30 -24.27 -9.63
CA LYS A 69 11.72 -23.52 -8.49
C LYS A 69 12.76 -22.68 -7.74
N VAL A 70 13.64 -22.03 -8.49
CA VAL A 70 14.70 -21.19 -7.93
C VAL A 70 14.18 -19.76 -7.74
N GLY A 71 13.99 -19.38 -6.48
CA GLY A 71 13.59 -18.02 -6.08
C GLY A 71 12.08 -17.79 -6.05
N ILE A 72 11.69 -16.52 -5.97
CA ILE A 72 10.29 -16.08 -5.95
C ILE A 72 9.97 -15.42 -7.29
N LEU A 73 8.92 -15.91 -7.96
CA LEU A 73 8.41 -15.29 -9.18
C LEU A 73 7.48 -14.13 -8.82
N VAL A 74 7.89 -12.91 -9.16
CA VAL A 74 7.10 -11.70 -8.91
C VAL A 74 6.61 -11.09 -10.22
N ASP A 75 5.29 -10.94 -10.36
CA ASP A 75 4.67 -10.19 -11.47
C ASP A 75 4.29 -8.80 -10.98
N VAL A 76 5.00 -7.78 -11.46
CA VAL A 76 4.84 -6.39 -11.02
C VAL A 76 3.74 -5.62 -11.78
N ARG A 77 2.99 -6.26 -12.68
CA ARG A 77 1.90 -5.62 -13.45
C ARG A 77 0.68 -5.28 -12.59
N THR A 78 -0.34 -4.62 -13.17
CA THR A 78 -1.57 -4.35 -12.42
C THR A 78 -2.33 -5.62 -12.10
N SER A 79 -3.10 -5.60 -11.01
CA SER A 79 -3.87 -6.77 -10.59
C SER A 79 -4.89 -7.22 -11.66
N GLU A 80 -5.43 -6.30 -12.46
CA GLU A 80 -6.35 -6.64 -13.55
C GLU A 80 -5.66 -7.39 -14.70
N GLU A 81 -4.40 -7.06 -15.00
CA GLU A 81 -3.59 -7.77 -16.00
C GLU A 81 -3.23 -9.17 -15.52
N PHE A 82 -2.84 -9.28 -14.25
CA PHE A 82 -2.52 -10.55 -13.61
C PHE A 82 -3.73 -11.48 -13.57
N ALA A 83 -4.91 -10.95 -13.25
CA ALA A 83 -6.17 -11.73 -13.21
C ALA A 83 -6.60 -12.27 -14.58
N LYS A 84 -6.22 -11.61 -15.69
CA LYS A 84 -6.48 -12.09 -17.04
C LYS A 84 -5.59 -13.27 -17.45
N GLY A 85 -4.47 -13.46 -16.78
CA GLY A 85 -3.51 -14.53 -17.05
C GLY A 85 -2.12 -14.19 -16.53
N HIS A 86 -1.52 -15.15 -15.84
CA HIS A 86 -0.17 -15.06 -15.28
C HIS A 86 0.48 -16.44 -15.24
N LEU A 87 1.79 -16.45 -15.01
CA LEU A 87 2.56 -17.68 -14.83
C LEU A 87 2.22 -18.35 -13.49
N GLU A 88 2.13 -19.68 -13.49
CA GLU A 88 1.82 -20.45 -12.28
C GLU A 88 2.86 -20.17 -11.17
N GLY A 89 2.37 -20.02 -9.94
CA GLY A 89 3.21 -19.74 -8.77
C GLY A 89 3.71 -18.29 -8.67
N ALA A 90 3.36 -17.41 -9.62
CA ALA A 90 3.70 -15.99 -9.52
C ALA A 90 2.94 -15.29 -8.39
N VAL A 91 3.61 -14.37 -7.69
CA VAL A 91 3.00 -13.43 -6.75
C VAL A 91 2.83 -12.08 -7.44
N ASN A 92 1.62 -11.54 -7.44
CA ASN A 92 1.39 -10.19 -7.98
C ASN A 92 1.72 -9.11 -6.95
N ILE A 93 2.62 -8.21 -7.31
CA ILE A 93 2.90 -6.98 -6.54
C ILE A 93 2.69 -5.77 -7.47
N ASP A 94 1.46 -5.28 -7.50
CA ASP A 94 1.06 -4.17 -8.35
C ASP A 94 1.81 -2.87 -8.01
N PHE A 95 2.68 -2.44 -8.91
CA PHE A 95 3.49 -1.23 -8.77
C PHE A 95 2.70 0.07 -8.70
N LYS A 96 1.43 0.08 -9.13
CA LYS A 96 0.55 1.27 -9.05
C LYS A 96 -0.16 1.38 -7.71
N LYS A 97 -0.18 0.31 -6.89
CA LYS A 97 -0.82 0.35 -5.57
C LYS A 97 0.09 1.04 -4.55
N ARG A 98 -0.53 1.83 -3.66
CA ARG A 98 0.20 2.48 -2.55
C ARG A 98 0.85 1.47 -1.59
N THR A 99 0.39 0.22 -1.60
CA THR A 99 0.92 -0.87 -0.77
C THR A 99 2.16 -1.54 -1.36
N PHE A 100 2.61 -1.15 -2.57
CA PHE A 100 3.79 -1.74 -3.22
C PHE A 100 5.03 -1.84 -2.31
N PRO A 101 5.45 -0.77 -1.60
CA PRO A 101 6.63 -0.84 -0.74
C PRO A 101 6.48 -1.83 0.43
N LEU A 102 5.26 -1.97 0.96
CA LEU A 102 4.98 -2.87 2.08
C LEU A 102 5.05 -4.35 1.66
N HIS A 103 4.59 -4.65 0.44
CA HIS A 103 4.63 -6.02 -0.08
C HIS A 103 6.06 -6.45 -0.38
N ILE A 104 6.90 -5.56 -0.92
CA ILE A 104 8.31 -5.86 -1.22
C ILE A 104 9.13 -6.08 0.05
N SER A 105 8.81 -5.43 1.18
CA SER A 105 9.55 -5.65 2.44
C SER A 105 9.20 -6.94 3.16
N THR A 106 8.18 -7.67 2.71
CA THR A 106 7.62 -8.85 3.39
C THR A 106 7.97 -10.17 2.69
N ILE A 107 8.44 -10.09 1.45
CA ILE A 107 8.90 -11.24 0.64
C ILE A 107 10.39 -11.51 0.85
#